data_AF-A0A165EAC2-F1
#
_entry.id   AF-A0A165EAC2-F1
#
_cell.length_a   1.000
_cell.length_b   1.000
_cell.length_c   1.000
_cell.angle_alpha   90.00
_cell.angle_beta   90.00
_cell.angle_gamma   90.00
#
_symmetry.space_group_name_H-M   'P 1'
#
loop_
_entity.id
_entity.type
_entity.pdbx_description
1 polymer ?
#
loop_
_entity_poly.entity_id
_entity_poly.type
_entity_poly.pdbx_seq_one_letter_code
_entity_poly.pdbx_strand_id
1 'polypeptide(L)'
;LRSRIASEMSYALVTLTYLSFMRSSTPNRGFPLQTSGELLDDLLDLLEETAFGPGYDGLDVGLGEKMVMPEFPKTDAEARATRTWTNRELINFVHEESSAPFGALAEDASRERPRGPLPPRSEIIRTILDIFRNLSPCEDNNAHLAQQPRFTDLLLRLTVLSPVCAPTHPSSPLSAPRPVSDALTLKDMIDVRREVIQILANMCAAHSLADDSPYAVRVFFDLISSYLVDADEALSPSNSILSRGESTSSTTVRPPQNADTTLEVLSRIALPDSNRQIFSRCVPQERVQVLFVALVHMLPVIERDFLITFKAAWQVWVEKIVLCLYSLAFLAPPDVKRRIKADRALGFGGIMLRLIKRYVANIHPDYRDLFSPLARRAIETVKVIDDGEDMFVTPAESGGAILGFGMGYGESTIQRIEKGMGMFGGRQEDVTWQVMANAVDEVMFAELDSLAR
;
A
#
# COMPACT_ATOMS: atom_id res chain seq x y z
N LEU A 1 19.69 -11.91 -25.01
CA LEU A 1 19.74 -10.95 -23.89
C LEU A 1 21.18 -10.55 -23.56
N ARG A 2 22.08 -11.49 -23.26
CA ARG A 2 23.50 -11.20 -22.91
C ARG A 2 24.31 -10.49 -23.99
N SER A 3 24.04 -10.73 -25.26
CA SER A 3 24.77 -10.09 -26.37
C SER A 3 24.57 -8.58 -26.43
N ARG A 4 23.50 -8.04 -25.81
CA ARG A 4 23.07 -6.63 -25.88
C ARG A 4 22.91 -6.09 -27.33
N ILE A 5 22.90 -6.97 -28.33
CA ILE A 5 22.66 -6.62 -29.73
C ILE A 5 21.17 -6.32 -29.90
N ALA A 6 20.84 -5.14 -30.41
CA ALA A 6 19.48 -4.61 -30.39
C ALA A 6 18.43 -5.49 -31.10
N SER A 7 18.77 -6.06 -32.26
CA SER A 7 17.89 -6.96 -33.01
C SER A 7 17.63 -8.27 -32.26
N GLU A 8 18.68 -8.86 -31.68
CA GLU A 8 18.58 -10.07 -30.88
C GLU A 8 17.84 -9.84 -29.56
N MET A 9 18.06 -8.68 -28.93
CA MET A 9 17.36 -8.27 -27.73
C MET A 9 15.86 -8.08 -28.01
N SER A 10 15.50 -7.37 -29.08
CA SER A 10 14.11 -7.17 -29.48
C SER A 10 13.43 -8.51 -29.77
N TYR A 11 14.08 -9.40 -30.53
CA TYR A 11 13.57 -10.74 -30.79
C TYR A 11 13.40 -11.56 -29.50
N ALA A 12 14.38 -11.52 -28.60
CA ALA A 12 14.32 -12.22 -27.32
C ALA A 12 13.20 -11.71 -26.42
N LEU A 13 13.04 -10.40 -26.27
CA LEU A 13 11.99 -9.79 -25.45
C LEU A 13 10.59 -10.07 -26.00
N VAL A 14 10.40 -9.98 -27.32
CA VAL A 14 9.12 -10.35 -27.96
C VAL A 14 8.82 -11.84 -27.73
N THR A 15 9.81 -12.71 -27.91
CA THR A 15 9.65 -14.16 -27.66
C THR A 15 9.30 -14.43 -26.20
N LEU A 16 10.00 -13.82 -25.25
CA LEU A 16 9.74 -13.95 -23.82
C LEU A 16 8.36 -13.40 -23.43
N THR A 17 7.92 -12.32 -24.07
CA THR A 17 6.56 -11.79 -23.89
C THR A 17 5.52 -12.85 -24.27
N TYR A 18 5.66 -13.49 -25.43
CA TYR A 18 4.78 -14.60 -25.82
C TYR A 18 4.86 -15.79 -24.85
N LEU A 19 6.06 -16.17 -24.41
CA LEU A 19 6.25 -17.25 -23.43
C LEU A 19 5.60 -16.92 -22.08
N SER A 20 5.64 -15.65 -21.66
CA SER A 20 5.04 -15.19 -20.39
C SER A 20 3.52 -15.30 -20.37
N PHE A 21 2.88 -15.22 -21.54
CA PHE A 21 1.43 -15.43 -21.69
C PHE A 21 1.02 -16.91 -21.71
N MET A 22 1.95 -17.84 -21.95
CA MET A 22 1.61 -19.25 -22.01
C MET A 22 1.22 -19.78 -20.63
N ARG A 23 -0.04 -20.17 -20.49
CA ARG A 23 -0.55 -20.88 -19.31
C ARG A 23 -0.57 -22.37 -19.59
N SER A 24 -0.21 -23.16 -18.57
CA SER A 24 -0.38 -24.61 -18.61
C SER A 24 -1.87 -24.96 -18.60
N SER A 25 -2.22 -26.18 -19.01
CA SER A 25 -3.56 -26.73 -18.82
C SER A 25 -3.94 -26.86 -17.34
N THR A 26 -2.93 -26.87 -16.46
CA THR A 26 -3.11 -26.79 -15.01
C THR A 26 -3.28 -25.32 -14.58
N PRO A 27 -4.31 -25.00 -13.76
CA PRO A 27 -4.53 -23.64 -13.30
C PRO A 27 -3.31 -23.14 -12.51
N ASN A 28 -3.05 -21.84 -12.59
CA ASN A 28 -1.95 -21.13 -11.92
C ASN A 28 -0.52 -21.60 -12.25
N ARG A 29 -0.35 -22.48 -13.24
CA ARG A 29 0.97 -22.86 -13.78
C ARG A 29 1.21 -22.21 -15.14
N GLY A 30 2.44 -21.76 -15.35
CA GLY A 30 2.87 -21.10 -16.58
C GLY A 30 4.33 -21.40 -16.86
N PHE A 31 4.98 -20.48 -17.59
CA PHE A 31 6.42 -20.56 -17.83
C PHE A 31 7.21 -20.59 -16.50
N PRO A 32 7.99 -21.64 -16.21
CA PRO A 32 8.64 -21.82 -14.91
C PRO A 32 9.97 -21.04 -14.82
N LEU A 33 9.99 -19.95 -14.05
CA LEU A 33 11.19 -19.12 -13.88
C LEU A 33 12.31 -19.87 -13.15
N GLN A 34 11.98 -20.62 -12.11
CA GLN A 34 12.96 -21.32 -11.27
C GLN A 34 13.82 -22.34 -12.05
N THR A 35 13.26 -22.97 -13.08
CA THR A 35 13.98 -23.95 -13.91
C THR A 35 14.66 -23.33 -15.12
N SER A 36 14.45 -22.02 -15.36
CA SER A 36 14.94 -21.32 -16.55
C SER A 36 16.37 -20.79 -16.41
N GLY A 37 17.15 -21.36 -15.50
CA GLY A 37 18.55 -20.99 -15.23
C GLY A 37 18.68 -19.53 -14.78
N GLU A 38 19.62 -18.82 -15.39
CA GLU A 38 19.97 -17.42 -15.06
C GLU A 38 19.05 -16.39 -15.77
N LEU A 39 17.88 -16.80 -16.28
CA LEU A 39 17.00 -15.91 -17.05
C LEU A 39 16.49 -14.72 -16.23
N LEU A 40 16.15 -14.95 -14.95
CA LEU A 40 15.72 -13.88 -14.06
C LEU A 40 16.85 -12.86 -13.88
N ASP A 41 18.06 -13.33 -13.60
CA ASP A 41 19.24 -12.47 -13.44
C ASP A 41 19.56 -11.70 -14.73
N ASP A 42 19.53 -12.36 -15.90
CA ASP A 42 19.76 -11.73 -17.20
C ASP A 42 18.74 -10.61 -17.50
N LEU A 43 17.48 -10.79 -17.07
CA LEU A 43 16.42 -9.76 -17.20
C LEU A 43 16.61 -8.63 -16.20
N LEU A 44 17.03 -8.92 -14.96
CA LEU A 44 17.31 -7.89 -13.96
C LEU A 44 18.54 -7.07 -14.32
N ASP A 45 19.60 -7.71 -14.81
CA ASP A 45 20.79 -7.04 -15.34
C ASP A 45 20.41 -6.11 -16.49
N LEU A 46 19.57 -6.59 -17.43
CA LEU A 46 19.11 -5.75 -18.54
C LEU A 46 18.26 -4.58 -18.04
N LEU A 47 17.38 -4.80 -17.07
CA LEU A 47 16.52 -3.78 -16.51
C LEU A 47 17.31 -2.71 -15.77
N GLU A 48 18.27 -3.11 -14.93
CA GLU A 48 19.15 -2.22 -14.18
C GLU A 48 20.05 -1.39 -15.10
N GLU A 49 20.71 -2.03 -16.06
CA GLU A 49 21.53 -1.36 -17.07
C GLU A 49 20.70 -0.39 -17.92
N THR A 50 19.49 -0.79 -18.31
CA THR A 50 18.62 0.06 -19.14
C THR A 50 18.04 1.23 -18.33
N ALA A 51 17.77 1.07 -17.05
CA ALA A 51 17.17 2.11 -16.22
C ALA A 51 18.20 3.11 -15.67
N PHE A 52 19.36 2.63 -15.23
CA PHE A 52 20.34 3.44 -14.50
C PHE A 52 21.67 3.60 -15.25
N GLY A 53 22.01 2.67 -16.16
CA GLY A 53 23.28 2.66 -16.88
C GLY A 53 24.33 1.75 -16.23
N PRO A 54 25.54 1.64 -16.82
CA PRO A 54 26.60 0.76 -16.30
C PRO A 54 27.25 1.34 -15.02
N GLY A 55 27.45 0.48 -14.00
CA GLY A 55 28.19 0.82 -12.78
C GLY A 55 27.35 1.30 -11.59
N TYR A 56 26.04 1.08 -11.61
CA TYR A 56 25.10 1.47 -10.56
C TYR A 56 24.61 0.24 -9.79
N ASP A 57 25.15 0.02 -8.60
CA ASP A 57 24.75 -1.08 -7.70
C ASP A 57 23.88 -0.54 -6.55
N GLY A 58 22.69 -1.12 -6.37
CA GLY A 58 21.84 -0.89 -5.18
C GLY A 58 20.96 0.36 -5.19
N LEU A 59 20.06 0.49 -4.21
CA LEU A 59 19.18 1.66 -4.02
C LEU A 59 19.92 3.00 -3.73
N ASP A 60 21.25 2.99 -3.70
CA ASP A 60 22.12 4.18 -3.51
C ASP A 60 22.23 5.06 -4.79
N VAL A 61 21.51 4.72 -5.86
CA VAL A 61 21.58 5.43 -7.14
C VAL A 61 20.86 6.77 -7.10
N GLY A 62 21.59 7.85 -7.39
CA GLY A 62 21.07 9.22 -7.56
C GLY A 62 21.01 10.06 -6.27
N LEU A 63 21.31 9.42 -5.14
CA LEU A 63 21.44 10.03 -3.83
C LEU A 63 22.93 9.98 -3.50
N GLY A 64 23.72 10.99 -3.88
CA GLY A 64 25.16 11.00 -3.54
C GLY A 64 25.39 10.69 -2.04
N GLU A 65 26.63 10.31 -1.66
CA GLU A 65 27.12 9.86 -0.32
C GLU A 65 26.62 10.62 0.94
N LYS A 66 25.77 11.63 0.79
CA LYS A 66 25.17 12.49 1.80
C LYS A 66 23.66 12.34 2.03
N MET A 67 22.90 11.57 1.24
CA MET A 67 21.45 11.44 1.47
C MET A 67 21.08 10.23 2.32
N VAL A 68 21.54 10.26 3.58
CA VAL A 68 20.76 9.70 4.67
C VAL A 68 19.45 10.46 4.67
N MET A 69 18.35 9.86 4.20
CA MET A 69 17.01 10.43 4.40
C MET A 69 16.88 10.70 5.90
N PRO A 70 16.89 11.97 6.34
CA PRO A 70 16.90 12.26 7.76
C PRO A 70 15.61 11.67 8.33
N GLU A 71 15.71 10.93 9.43
CA GLU A 71 14.56 10.29 10.08
C GLU A 71 13.46 11.31 10.41
N PHE A 72 13.85 12.60 10.54
CA PHE A 72 12.98 13.75 10.65
C PHE A 72 13.54 14.90 9.82
N PRO A 73 12.74 15.52 8.93
CA PRO A 73 13.15 16.76 8.29
C PRO A 73 13.34 17.84 9.36
N LYS A 74 14.55 18.37 9.49
CA LYS A 74 14.89 19.42 10.47
C LYS A 74 14.51 20.81 9.96
N THR A 75 14.29 20.94 8.66
CA THR A 75 13.92 22.18 8.00
C THR A 75 12.69 21.99 7.11
N ASP A 76 11.91 23.06 6.91
CA ASP A 76 10.75 23.04 5.99
C ASP A 76 11.14 22.66 4.55
N ALA A 77 12.38 22.95 4.16
CA ALA A 77 12.94 22.56 2.86
C ALA A 77 13.16 21.04 2.78
N GLU A 78 13.71 20.42 3.83
CA GLU A 78 13.83 18.96 3.93
C GLU A 78 12.45 18.30 3.96
N ALA A 79 11.49 18.86 4.71
CA ALA A 79 10.13 18.31 4.81
C ALA A 79 9.42 18.31 3.45
N ARG A 80 9.64 19.36 2.65
CA ARG A 80 9.14 19.44 1.27
C ARG A 80 9.88 18.48 0.33
N ALA A 81 11.19 18.28 0.52
CA ALA A 81 11.99 17.37 -0.29
C ALA A 81 11.66 15.89 0.00
N THR A 82 11.26 15.55 1.23
CA THR A 82 10.88 14.20 1.65
C THR A 82 9.37 13.93 1.64
N ARG A 83 8.59 14.85 1.03
CA ARG A 83 7.13 14.72 0.89
C ARG A 83 6.80 13.55 -0.04
N THR A 84 5.86 12.71 0.38
CA THR A 84 5.26 11.69 -0.49
C THR A 84 4.33 12.37 -1.50
N TRP A 85 4.67 12.29 -2.79
CA TRP A 85 3.81 12.75 -3.88
C TRP A 85 2.66 11.78 -4.11
N THR A 86 1.43 12.28 -4.26
CA THR A 86 0.28 11.42 -4.59
C THR A 86 0.25 11.10 -6.08
N ASN A 87 -0.37 9.98 -6.46
CA ASN A 87 -0.49 9.61 -7.86
C ASN A 87 -1.25 10.66 -8.68
N ARG A 88 -2.33 11.24 -8.11
CA ARG A 88 -3.11 12.31 -8.75
C ARG A 88 -2.28 13.57 -8.96
N GLU A 89 -1.44 13.96 -7.99
CA GLU A 89 -0.53 15.09 -8.13
C GLU A 89 0.41 14.88 -9.33
N LEU A 90 1.00 13.69 -9.47
CA LEU A 90 1.85 13.35 -10.62
C LEU A 90 1.07 13.42 -11.94
N ILE A 91 -0.16 12.90 -11.98
CA ILE A 91 -1.05 12.99 -13.14
C ILE A 91 -1.37 14.45 -13.48
N ASN A 92 -1.65 15.29 -12.49
CA ASN A 92 -1.93 16.71 -12.67
C ASN A 92 -0.71 17.43 -13.26
N PHE A 93 0.51 17.15 -12.77
CA PHE A 93 1.73 17.71 -13.37
C PHE A 93 1.88 17.33 -14.84
N VAL A 94 1.62 16.07 -15.21
CA VAL A 94 1.68 15.63 -16.61
C VAL A 94 0.60 16.33 -17.45
N HIS A 95 -0.60 16.52 -16.91
CA HIS A 95 -1.66 17.26 -17.60
C HIS A 95 -1.33 18.74 -17.77
N GLU A 96 -0.73 19.37 -16.76
CA GLU A 96 -0.29 20.77 -16.83
C GLU A 96 0.86 20.95 -17.84
N GLU A 97 1.84 20.05 -17.82
CA GLU A 97 2.98 20.07 -18.75
C GLU A 97 2.52 19.84 -20.19
N SER A 98 1.60 18.90 -20.42
CA SER A 98 1.05 18.65 -21.76
C SER A 98 0.10 19.76 -22.25
N SER A 99 -0.56 20.47 -21.34
CA SER A 99 -1.43 21.61 -21.67
C SER A 99 -0.66 22.92 -21.89
N ALA A 100 0.61 22.98 -21.48
CA ALA A 100 1.46 24.15 -21.69
C ALA A 100 1.74 24.40 -23.18
N PRO A 101 1.90 25.66 -23.62
CA PRO A 101 2.29 25.97 -24.99
C PRO A 101 3.62 25.30 -25.31
N PHE A 102 3.65 24.52 -26.40
CA PHE A 102 4.79 23.67 -26.82
C PHE A 102 5.12 22.50 -25.88
N GLY A 103 4.22 22.13 -24.94
CA GLY A 103 4.39 20.97 -24.06
C GLY A 103 4.66 19.67 -24.80
N ALA A 104 3.97 19.45 -25.93
CA ALA A 104 4.22 18.28 -26.80
C ALA A 104 5.64 18.25 -27.40
N LEU A 105 6.24 19.43 -27.70
CA LEU A 105 7.61 19.52 -28.20
C LEU A 105 8.64 19.33 -27.07
N ALA A 106 8.32 19.81 -25.86
CA ALA A 106 9.12 19.57 -24.68
C ALA A 106 9.13 18.08 -24.29
N GLU A 107 7.99 17.40 -24.38
CA GLU A 107 7.88 15.95 -24.17
C GLU A 107 8.73 15.20 -25.20
N ASP A 108 8.61 15.56 -26.48
CA ASP A 108 9.42 14.97 -27.56
C ASP A 108 10.93 15.21 -27.41
N ALA A 109 11.33 16.34 -26.83
CA ALA A 109 12.72 16.66 -26.51
C ALA A 109 13.23 15.94 -25.24
N SER A 110 12.33 15.68 -24.28
CA SER A 110 12.65 14.97 -23.03
C SER A 110 12.82 13.47 -23.24
N ARG A 111 12.18 12.91 -24.27
CA ARG A 111 12.42 11.52 -24.68
C ARG A 111 13.81 11.44 -25.29
N GLU A 112 14.69 10.65 -24.67
CA GLU A 112 15.92 10.21 -25.32
C GLU A 112 15.54 9.46 -26.60
N ARG A 113 15.56 10.16 -27.75
CA ARG A 113 15.46 9.51 -29.05
C ARG A 113 16.80 8.84 -29.29
N PRO A 114 16.85 7.50 -29.32
CA PRO A 114 18.11 6.84 -29.59
C PRO A 114 18.63 7.28 -30.97
N ARG A 115 19.95 7.47 -31.07
CA ARG A 115 20.61 7.72 -32.35
C ARG A 115 20.63 6.41 -33.16
N GLY A 116 19.53 6.08 -33.83
CA GLY A 116 19.40 4.88 -34.66
C GLY A 116 18.05 4.17 -34.53
N PRO A 117 17.89 2.98 -35.13
CA PRO A 117 16.66 2.19 -35.11
C PRO A 117 16.43 1.43 -33.78
N LEU A 118 16.97 1.95 -32.68
CA LEU A 118 16.83 1.30 -31.37
C LEU A 118 15.46 1.69 -30.77
N PRO A 119 14.80 0.78 -30.05
CA PRO A 119 13.66 1.19 -29.22
C PRO A 119 14.14 2.12 -28.10
N PRO A 120 13.31 3.08 -27.65
CA PRO A 120 13.61 3.91 -26.48
C PRO A 120 13.78 3.05 -25.23
N ARG A 121 14.66 3.48 -24.33
CA ARG A 121 14.98 2.75 -23.08
C ARG A 121 13.75 2.51 -22.21
N SER A 122 12.82 3.48 -22.16
CA SER A 122 11.56 3.35 -21.42
C SER A 122 10.67 2.20 -21.92
N GLU A 123 10.70 1.91 -23.23
CA GLU A 123 9.91 0.82 -23.81
C GLU A 123 10.50 -0.55 -23.50
N ILE A 124 11.84 -0.65 -23.45
CA ILE A 124 12.53 -1.86 -22.97
C ILE A 124 12.16 -2.13 -21.50
N ILE A 125 12.21 -1.09 -20.64
CA ILE A 125 11.84 -1.19 -19.22
C ILE A 125 10.41 -1.70 -19.07
N ARG A 126 9.44 -1.05 -19.74
CA ARG A 126 8.03 -1.46 -19.72
C ARG A 126 7.82 -2.88 -20.24
N THR A 127 8.54 -3.28 -21.29
CA THR A 127 8.44 -4.65 -21.83
C THR A 127 8.90 -5.69 -20.81
N ILE A 128 9.99 -5.43 -20.10
CA ILE A 128 10.48 -6.31 -19.03
C ILE A 128 9.49 -6.36 -17.86
N LEU A 129 8.94 -5.22 -17.45
CA LEU A 129 7.91 -5.16 -16.41
C LEU A 129 6.63 -5.92 -16.81
N ASP A 130 6.19 -5.84 -18.07
CA ASP A 130 5.04 -6.60 -18.54
C ASP A 130 5.32 -8.12 -18.51
N ILE A 131 6.53 -8.55 -18.91
CA ILE A 131 6.96 -9.95 -18.76
C ILE A 131 6.85 -10.38 -17.27
N PHE A 132 7.40 -9.61 -16.34
CA PHE A 132 7.31 -9.93 -14.91
C PHE A 132 5.86 -9.90 -14.39
N ARG A 133 5.05 -8.96 -14.84
CA ARG A 133 3.61 -8.88 -14.53
C ARG A 133 2.85 -10.11 -15.02
N ASN A 134 3.20 -10.66 -16.17
CA ASN A 134 2.56 -11.88 -16.71
C ASN A 134 3.02 -13.15 -15.98
N LEU A 135 4.27 -13.19 -15.51
CA LEU A 135 4.86 -14.33 -14.81
C LEU A 135 4.53 -14.39 -13.31
N SER A 136 4.39 -13.23 -12.65
CA SER A 136 4.16 -13.11 -11.20
C SER A 136 2.88 -13.75 -10.65
N PRO A 137 1.75 -13.91 -11.39
CA PRO A 137 0.57 -14.59 -10.88
C PRO A 137 0.73 -16.12 -10.74
N CYS A 138 1.76 -16.71 -11.35
CA CYS A 138 2.01 -18.15 -11.22
C CYS A 138 2.57 -18.47 -9.83
N GLU A 139 1.99 -19.44 -9.13
CA GLU A 139 2.34 -19.78 -7.73
C GLU A 139 3.82 -20.15 -7.57
N ASP A 140 4.39 -20.95 -8.48
CA ASP A 140 5.81 -21.33 -8.39
C ASP A 140 6.73 -20.11 -8.60
N ASN A 141 6.31 -19.18 -9.47
CA ASN A 141 7.07 -17.97 -9.77
C ASN A 141 6.95 -16.94 -8.66
N ASN A 142 5.77 -16.79 -8.04
CA ASN A 142 5.54 -15.75 -7.04
C ASN A 142 6.44 -15.95 -5.81
N ALA A 143 6.60 -17.19 -5.35
CA ALA A 143 7.43 -17.53 -4.21
C ALA A 143 8.92 -17.36 -4.55
N HIS A 144 9.30 -17.77 -5.75
CA HIS A 144 10.68 -17.61 -6.22
C HIS A 144 11.06 -16.12 -6.35
N LEU A 145 10.18 -15.29 -6.93
CA LEU A 145 10.40 -13.84 -7.04
C LEU A 145 10.45 -13.16 -5.67
N ALA A 146 9.58 -13.58 -4.73
CA ALA A 146 9.53 -13.02 -3.37
C ALA A 146 10.79 -13.29 -2.53
N GLN A 147 11.52 -14.35 -2.84
CA GLN A 147 12.78 -14.74 -2.18
C GLN A 147 14.00 -14.00 -2.72
N GLN A 148 13.87 -13.18 -3.77
CA GLN A 148 14.99 -12.48 -4.40
C GLN A 148 14.97 -10.99 -4.01
N PRO A 149 15.80 -10.53 -3.05
CA PRO A 149 15.79 -9.14 -2.60
C PRO A 149 16.11 -8.15 -3.73
N ARG A 150 17.01 -8.55 -4.65
CA ARG A 150 17.37 -7.74 -5.82
C ARG A 150 16.17 -7.44 -6.73
N PHE A 151 15.22 -8.37 -6.83
CA PHE A 151 14.01 -8.16 -7.63
C PHE A 151 13.16 -7.04 -7.03
N THR A 152 12.82 -7.14 -5.74
CA THR A 152 12.04 -6.12 -5.02
C THR A 152 12.76 -4.77 -5.00
N ASP A 153 14.06 -4.76 -4.69
CA ASP A 153 14.89 -3.56 -4.66
C ASP A 153 14.85 -2.81 -5.99
N LEU A 154 15.04 -3.51 -7.11
CA LEU A 154 15.04 -2.90 -8.44
C LEU A 154 13.65 -2.37 -8.84
N LEU A 155 12.58 -3.13 -8.54
CA LEU A 155 11.21 -2.66 -8.75
C LEU A 155 10.92 -1.37 -7.96
N LEU A 156 11.32 -1.32 -6.69
CA LEU A 156 11.13 -0.15 -5.85
C LEU A 156 11.96 1.03 -6.36
N ARG A 157 13.23 0.81 -6.73
CA ARG A 157 14.14 1.83 -7.28
C ARG A 157 13.56 2.50 -8.53
N LEU A 158 12.91 1.73 -9.40
CA LEU A 158 12.22 2.25 -10.59
C LEU A 158 11.05 3.18 -10.27
N THR A 159 10.51 3.15 -9.04
CA THR A 159 9.38 4.01 -8.62
C THR A 159 9.79 5.30 -7.91
N VAL A 160 11.09 5.46 -7.63
CA VAL A 160 11.62 6.60 -6.87
C VAL A 160 11.62 7.86 -7.73
N LEU A 161 11.16 8.94 -7.13
CA LEU A 161 11.26 10.30 -7.68
C LEU A 161 12.52 10.97 -7.11
N SER A 162 13.25 11.66 -7.98
CA SER A 162 14.40 12.47 -7.63
C SER A 162 13.98 13.53 -6.60
N PRO A 163 14.78 13.75 -5.55
CA PRO A 163 14.49 14.75 -4.54
C PRO A 163 14.38 16.12 -5.20
N VAL A 164 13.34 16.87 -4.86
CA VAL A 164 13.23 18.26 -5.29
C VAL A 164 14.44 19.01 -4.74
N CYS A 165 15.38 19.42 -5.62
CA CYS A 165 16.46 20.29 -5.20
C CYS A 165 15.85 21.53 -4.53
N ALA A 166 16.26 21.81 -3.30
CA ALA A 166 15.79 22.97 -2.56
C ALA A 166 15.89 24.20 -3.48
N PRO A 167 14.79 24.95 -3.67
CA PRO A 167 14.81 26.07 -4.58
C PRO A 167 15.86 27.07 -4.07
N THR A 168 16.80 27.44 -4.95
CA THR A 168 17.83 28.45 -4.65
C THR A 168 17.22 29.82 -4.32
N HIS A 169 15.92 30.02 -4.62
CA HIS A 169 15.14 31.18 -4.24
C HIS A 169 13.77 30.81 -3.64
N PRO A 170 13.33 31.49 -2.56
CA PRO A 170 12.06 31.21 -1.88
C PRO A 170 10.81 31.48 -2.74
N SER A 171 10.95 32.13 -3.89
CA SER A 171 9.89 32.42 -4.86
C SER A 171 9.95 31.55 -6.12
N SER A 172 10.89 30.60 -6.22
CA SER A 172 10.92 29.66 -7.34
C SER A 172 9.84 28.59 -7.12
N PRO A 173 9.03 28.25 -8.15
CA PRO A 173 8.12 27.12 -8.05
C PRO A 173 8.91 25.87 -7.65
N LEU A 174 8.28 24.95 -6.91
CA LEU A 174 8.87 23.64 -6.64
C LEU A 174 9.34 23.04 -7.97
N SER A 175 10.58 22.56 -8.02
CA SER A 175 11.05 21.83 -9.20
C SER A 175 10.10 20.67 -9.45
N ALA A 176 9.70 20.50 -10.72
CA ALA A 176 8.80 19.44 -11.12
C ALA A 176 9.35 18.07 -10.66
N PRO A 177 8.48 17.14 -10.21
CA PRO A 177 8.90 15.80 -9.83
C PRO A 177 9.50 15.11 -11.06
N ARG A 178 10.71 14.56 -10.90
CA ARG A 178 11.41 13.82 -11.97
C ARG A 178 11.74 12.42 -11.50
N PRO A 179 11.69 11.41 -12.38
CA PRO A 179 12.23 10.08 -12.08
C PRO A 179 13.71 10.13 -11.68
N VAL A 180 14.14 9.21 -10.83
CA VAL A 180 15.58 8.98 -10.59
C VAL A 180 16.25 8.35 -11.82
N SER A 181 15.50 7.51 -12.54
CA SER A 181 15.96 6.94 -13.80
C SER A 181 15.82 7.97 -14.93
N ASP A 182 16.95 8.40 -15.49
CA ASP A 182 16.99 9.30 -16.65
C ASP A 182 16.33 8.70 -17.90
N ALA A 183 16.14 7.36 -17.93
CA ALA A 183 15.48 6.66 -19.02
C ALA A 183 13.94 6.83 -19.04
N LEU A 184 13.35 7.31 -17.94
CA LEU A 184 11.90 7.41 -17.76
C LEU A 184 11.44 8.87 -17.78
N THR A 185 10.37 9.15 -18.54
CA THR A 185 9.62 10.39 -18.39
C THR A 185 8.68 10.32 -17.18
N LEU A 186 8.13 11.45 -16.74
CA LEU A 186 7.13 11.45 -15.65
C LEU A 186 5.88 10.63 -16.01
N LYS A 187 5.48 10.65 -17.28
CA LYS A 187 4.40 9.79 -17.80
C LYS A 187 4.75 8.32 -17.72
N ASP A 188 5.98 7.96 -18.10
CA ASP A 188 6.47 6.58 -17.98
C ASP A 188 6.51 6.11 -16.53
N MET A 189 6.92 6.98 -15.62
CA MET A 189 6.94 6.71 -14.18
C MET A 189 5.55 6.37 -13.62
N ILE A 190 4.48 7.07 -14.04
CA ILE A 190 3.11 6.76 -13.60
C ILE A 190 2.69 5.35 -14.03
N ASP A 191 3.02 4.97 -15.26
CA ASP A 191 2.74 3.63 -15.79
C ASP A 191 3.58 2.56 -15.09
N VAL A 192 4.88 2.81 -14.90
CA VAL A 192 5.81 1.92 -14.18
C VAL A 192 5.34 1.70 -12.74
N ARG A 193 4.98 2.76 -12.01
CA ARG A 193 4.46 2.65 -10.63
C ARG A 193 3.21 1.76 -10.55
N ARG A 194 2.30 1.90 -11.51
CA ARG A 194 1.09 1.06 -11.60
C ARG A 194 1.46 -0.41 -11.85
N GLU A 195 2.36 -0.68 -12.78
CA GLU A 195 2.80 -2.04 -13.09
C GLU A 195 3.54 -2.69 -11.92
N VAL A 196 4.41 -1.94 -11.24
CA VAL A 196 5.12 -2.40 -10.05
C VAL A 196 4.13 -2.78 -8.95
N ILE A 197 3.11 -1.96 -8.66
CA ILE A 197 2.08 -2.32 -7.65
C ILE A 197 1.34 -3.60 -8.04
N GLN A 198 1.04 -3.79 -9.33
CA GLN A 198 0.39 -5.00 -9.80
C GLN A 198 1.27 -6.25 -9.63
N ILE A 199 2.58 -6.13 -9.85
CA ILE A 199 3.55 -7.21 -9.60
C ILE A 199 3.64 -7.49 -8.09
N LEU A 200 3.78 -6.45 -7.28
CA LEU A 200 3.86 -6.56 -5.82
C LEU A 200 2.63 -7.24 -5.23
N ALA A 201 1.42 -6.95 -5.74
CA ALA A 201 0.19 -7.59 -5.30
C ALA A 201 0.20 -9.12 -5.43
N ASN A 202 0.92 -9.65 -6.43
CA ASN A 202 1.00 -11.10 -6.66
C ASN A 202 2.02 -11.81 -5.75
N MET A 203 3.05 -11.11 -5.28
CA MET A 203 4.17 -11.69 -4.50
C MET A 203 4.19 -11.30 -3.02
N CYS A 204 3.45 -10.25 -2.62
CA CYS A 204 3.51 -9.66 -1.28
C CYS A 204 3.21 -10.64 -0.13
N ALA A 205 2.42 -11.69 -0.36
CA ALA A 205 2.09 -12.69 0.66
C ALA A 205 3.28 -13.59 1.05
N ALA A 206 4.23 -13.80 0.14
CA ALA A 206 5.41 -14.64 0.36
C ALA A 206 6.68 -13.84 0.69
N HIS A 207 6.60 -12.51 0.65
CA HIS A 207 7.75 -11.63 0.78
C HIS A 207 7.98 -11.21 2.23
N SER A 208 9.22 -11.36 2.69
CA SER A 208 9.69 -10.96 4.02
C SER A 208 10.47 -9.66 3.90
N LEU A 209 10.06 -8.64 4.67
CA LEU A 209 10.77 -7.35 4.68
C LEU A 209 12.09 -7.40 5.47
N ALA A 210 12.41 -8.54 6.11
CA ALA A 210 13.60 -8.67 6.95
C ALA A 210 14.90 -8.58 6.16
N ASP A 211 14.86 -8.96 4.88
CA ASP A 211 16.01 -8.96 3.99
C ASP A 211 16.19 -7.61 3.27
N ASP A 212 15.21 -6.72 3.37
CA ASP A 212 15.19 -5.43 2.69
C ASP A 212 15.92 -4.35 3.51
N SER A 213 16.51 -3.39 2.80
CA SER A 213 17.09 -2.21 3.44
C SER A 213 15.98 -1.34 4.08
N PRO A 214 16.26 -0.64 5.20
CA PRO A 214 15.29 0.29 5.79
C PRO A 214 14.80 1.36 4.81
N TYR A 215 15.63 1.74 3.84
CA TYR A 215 15.26 2.66 2.78
C TYR A 215 14.27 2.04 1.79
N ALA A 216 14.49 0.80 1.34
CA ALA A 216 13.56 0.06 0.49
C ALA A 216 12.17 -0.05 1.15
N VAL A 217 12.11 -0.37 2.45
CA VAL A 217 10.86 -0.44 3.21
C VAL A 217 10.13 0.92 3.24
N ARG A 218 10.87 2.03 3.39
CA ARG A 218 10.29 3.38 3.32
C ARG A 218 9.75 3.70 1.93
N VAL A 219 10.49 3.39 0.88
CA VAL A 219 10.06 3.59 -0.52
C VAL A 219 8.82 2.76 -0.83
N PHE A 220 8.78 1.51 -0.36
CA PHE A 220 7.62 0.62 -0.48
C PHE A 220 6.39 1.24 0.19
N PHE A 221 6.54 1.73 1.43
CA PHE A 221 5.44 2.38 2.15
C PHE A 221 4.99 3.69 1.48
N ASP A 222 5.93 4.50 0.96
CA ASP A 222 5.63 5.73 0.24
C ASP A 222 4.91 5.46 -1.09
N LEU A 223 5.29 4.41 -1.80
CA LEU A 223 4.60 3.97 -3.01
C LEU A 223 3.15 3.60 -2.70
N ILE A 224 2.90 2.79 -1.67
CA ILE A 224 1.54 2.47 -1.22
C ILE A 224 0.76 3.73 -0.84
N SER A 225 1.37 4.57 -0.01
CA SER A 225 0.73 5.80 0.49
C SER A 225 0.34 6.74 -0.65
N SER A 226 1.15 6.81 -1.72
CA SER A 226 0.89 7.68 -2.87
C SER A 226 -0.44 7.41 -3.59
N TYR A 227 -0.97 6.18 -3.53
CA TYR A 227 -2.25 5.81 -4.15
C TYR A 227 -3.44 5.91 -3.20
N LEU A 228 -3.21 5.95 -1.89
CA LEU A 228 -4.27 5.86 -0.88
C LEU A 228 -4.51 7.18 -0.12
N VAL A 229 -3.53 8.07 -0.05
CA VAL A 229 -3.61 9.31 0.76
C VAL A 229 -4.37 10.44 0.06
N ASP A 230 -4.52 10.38 -1.25
CA ASP A 230 -5.12 11.47 -2.03
C ASP A 230 -6.53 11.81 -1.57
N ALA A 231 -6.85 13.11 -1.46
CA ALA A 231 -8.17 13.58 -1.05
C ALA A 231 -9.28 13.17 -2.04
N ASP A 232 -8.95 13.05 -3.33
CA ASP A 232 -9.91 12.61 -4.37
C ASP A 232 -10.13 11.09 -4.35
N GLU A 233 -9.21 10.31 -3.78
CA GLU A 233 -9.30 8.85 -3.69
C GLU A 233 -9.78 8.37 -2.30
N ALA A 234 -9.45 9.11 -1.25
CA ALA A 234 -9.84 8.85 0.15
C ALA A 234 -11.29 9.26 0.45
N LEU A 235 -12.21 8.76 -0.38
CA LEU A 235 -13.64 9.06 -0.32
C LEU A 235 -14.45 7.82 0.12
N SER A 236 -15.56 8.06 0.83
CA SER A 236 -16.51 7.00 1.15
C SER A 236 -17.11 6.37 -0.12
N PRO A 237 -17.66 5.14 -0.07
CA PRO A 237 -18.12 4.42 -1.25
C PRO A 237 -19.07 5.23 -2.16
N SER A 238 -20.07 5.91 -1.62
CA SER A 238 -20.98 6.73 -2.44
C SER A 238 -20.27 7.91 -3.09
N ASN A 239 -19.39 8.61 -2.36
CA ASN A 239 -18.68 9.79 -2.86
C ASN A 239 -17.66 9.40 -3.94
N SER A 240 -16.98 8.26 -3.76
CA SER A 240 -16.08 7.69 -4.75
C SER A 240 -16.82 7.42 -6.07
N ILE A 241 -18.02 6.82 -6.03
CA ILE A 241 -18.83 6.54 -7.24
C ILE A 241 -19.30 7.84 -7.90
N LEU A 242 -19.78 8.80 -7.11
CA LEU A 242 -20.29 10.07 -7.62
C LEU A 242 -19.18 10.93 -8.25
N SER A 243 -17.98 10.91 -7.68
CA SER A 243 -16.81 11.63 -8.22
C SER A 243 -16.43 11.16 -9.63
N ARG A 244 -16.69 9.88 -9.94
CA ARG A 244 -16.48 9.29 -11.28
C ARG A 244 -17.65 9.50 -12.24
N GLY A 245 -18.73 10.16 -11.80
CA GLY A 245 -19.94 10.36 -12.60
C GLY A 245 -20.76 9.07 -12.81
N GLU A 246 -20.52 8.03 -12.02
CA GLU A 246 -21.24 6.76 -12.10
C GLU A 246 -22.52 6.79 -11.25
N SER A 247 -23.53 5.99 -11.63
CA SER A 247 -24.75 5.84 -10.83
C SER A 247 -24.58 4.76 -9.77
N THR A 248 -24.87 5.08 -8.50
CA THR A 248 -24.83 4.10 -7.40
C THR A 248 -25.83 2.96 -7.54
N SER A 249 -26.88 3.14 -8.35
CA SER A 249 -27.89 2.11 -8.62
C SER A 249 -27.39 1.01 -9.56
N SER A 250 -26.27 1.23 -10.26
CA SER A 250 -25.72 0.21 -11.16
C SER A 250 -25.13 -0.95 -10.37
N THR A 251 -25.42 -2.18 -10.80
CA THR A 251 -24.90 -3.42 -10.21
C THR A 251 -23.46 -3.70 -10.60
N THR A 252 -22.93 -3.02 -11.62
CA THR A 252 -21.57 -3.22 -12.14
C THR A 252 -20.53 -2.27 -11.53
N VAL A 253 -20.95 -1.38 -10.63
CA VAL A 253 -20.07 -0.38 -10.02
C VAL A 253 -19.03 -1.06 -9.16
N ARG A 254 -17.75 -0.83 -9.48
CA ARG A 254 -16.59 -1.37 -8.77
C ARG A 254 -15.80 -0.25 -8.09
N PRO A 255 -15.02 -0.57 -7.05
CA PRO A 255 -14.07 0.38 -6.47
C PRO A 255 -12.95 0.75 -7.47
N PRO A 256 -12.21 1.85 -7.22
CA PRO A 256 -11.05 2.23 -8.04
C PRO A 256 -10.00 1.12 -8.07
N GLN A 257 -9.62 0.66 -9.27
CA GLN A 257 -8.77 -0.52 -9.43
C GLN A 257 -7.37 -0.35 -8.82
N ASN A 258 -6.70 0.78 -9.07
CA ASN A 258 -5.35 1.02 -8.57
C ASN A 258 -5.30 1.05 -7.03
N ALA A 259 -6.28 1.72 -6.41
CA ALA A 259 -6.40 1.76 -4.96
C ALA A 259 -6.76 0.37 -4.39
N ASP A 260 -7.61 -0.41 -5.07
CA ASP A 260 -8.02 -1.75 -4.60
C ASP A 260 -6.85 -2.74 -4.62
N THR A 261 -6.04 -2.68 -5.68
CA THR A 261 -4.78 -3.43 -5.77
C THR A 261 -3.78 -2.97 -4.72
N THR A 262 -3.67 -1.66 -4.47
CA THR A 262 -2.77 -1.12 -3.44
C THR A 262 -3.18 -1.55 -2.02
N LEU A 263 -4.48 -1.53 -1.72
CA LEU A 263 -5.05 -2.06 -0.47
C LEU A 263 -4.77 -3.56 -0.33
N GLU A 264 -4.80 -4.31 -1.43
CA GLU A 264 -4.41 -5.72 -1.43
C GLU A 264 -2.94 -5.92 -1.07
N VAL A 265 -2.03 -5.10 -1.63
CA VAL A 265 -0.60 -5.14 -1.27
C VAL A 265 -0.44 -4.88 0.23
N LEU A 266 -1.01 -3.77 0.74
CA LEU A 266 -0.86 -3.36 2.13
C LEU A 266 -1.44 -4.39 3.12
N SER A 267 -2.65 -4.88 2.86
CA SER A 267 -3.32 -5.85 3.73
C SER A 267 -2.58 -7.18 3.85
N ARG A 268 -1.90 -7.61 2.77
CA ARG A 268 -1.13 -8.87 2.76
C ARG A 268 0.27 -8.71 3.31
N ILE A 269 1.02 -7.67 2.89
CA ILE A 269 2.40 -7.49 3.33
C ILE A 269 2.50 -7.16 4.82
N ALA A 270 1.50 -6.46 5.36
CA ALA A 270 1.44 -6.11 6.78
C ALA A 270 0.77 -7.19 7.64
N LEU A 271 0.38 -8.34 7.06
CA LEU A 271 -0.23 -9.45 7.79
C LEU A 271 0.75 -10.15 8.76
N PRO A 272 2.02 -10.44 8.41
CA PRO A 272 2.98 -11.04 9.34
C PRO A 272 3.49 -10.03 10.38
N ASP A 273 3.60 -10.45 11.65
CA ASP A 273 4.12 -9.61 12.74
C ASP A 273 5.56 -9.14 12.49
N SER A 274 6.39 -9.99 11.88
CA SER A 274 7.77 -9.64 11.52
C SER A 274 7.82 -8.42 10.60
N ASN A 275 6.98 -8.40 9.56
CA ASN A 275 6.88 -7.28 8.64
C ASN A 275 6.32 -6.04 9.34
N ARG A 276 5.34 -6.20 10.24
CA ARG A 276 4.84 -5.06 11.02
C ARG A 276 5.94 -4.45 11.91
N GLN A 277 6.73 -5.28 12.59
CA GLN A 277 7.83 -4.79 13.42
C GLN A 277 8.88 -4.01 12.62
N ILE A 278 9.10 -4.39 11.36
CA ILE A 278 10.04 -3.69 10.47
C ILE A 278 9.43 -2.36 10.02
N PHE A 279 8.16 -2.35 9.62
CA PHE A 279 7.47 -1.10 9.28
C PHE A 279 7.45 -0.10 10.43
N SER A 280 7.23 -0.53 11.68
CA SER A 280 7.21 0.38 12.84
C SER A 280 8.56 1.01 13.13
N ARG A 281 9.67 0.34 12.78
CA ARG A 281 11.03 0.86 12.92
C ARG A 281 11.44 1.76 11.75
N CYS A 282 11.06 1.38 10.53
CA CYS A 282 11.54 2.03 9.33
C CYS A 282 10.67 3.21 8.90
N VAL A 283 9.36 3.18 9.13
CA VAL A 283 8.42 4.18 8.60
C VAL A 283 8.20 5.32 9.60
N PRO A 284 8.34 6.60 9.19
CA PRO A 284 8.00 7.73 10.04
C PRO A 284 6.55 7.73 10.51
N GLN A 285 6.34 8.05 11.79
CA GLN A 285 5.04 8.01 12.47
C GLN A 285 3.99 8.92 11.81
N GLU A 286 4.43 10.06 11.26
CA GLU A 286 3.56 11.00 10.55
C GLU A 286 2.95 10.39 9.30
N ARG A 287 3.73 9.58 8.55
CA ARG A 287 3.25 8.90 7.34
C ARG A 287 2.22 7.83 7.68
N VAL A 288 2.44 7.10 8.77
CA VAL A 288 1.46 6.13 9.30
C VAL A 288 0.16 6.85 9.68
N GLN A 289 0.25 7.99 10.37
CA GLN A 289 -0.93 8.79 10.74
C GLN A 289 -1.71 9.28 9.51
N VAL A 290 -1.03 9.84 8.51
CA VAL A 290 -1.66 10.35 7.29
C VAL A 290 -2.38 9.24 6.53
N LEU A 291 -1.75 8.07 6.37
CA LEU A 291 -2.38 6.93 5.73
C LEU A 291 -3.57 6.39 6.54
N PHE A 292 -3.44 6.33 7.87
CA PHE A 292 -4.54 5.90 8.75
C PHE A 292 -5.77 6.80 8.59
N VAL A 293 -5.57 8.12 8.61
CA VAL A 293 -6.65 9.10 8.42
C VAL A 293 -7.33 8.93 7.06
N ALA A 294 -6.55 8.75 5.99
CA ALA A 294 -7.08 8.55 4.65
C ALA A 294 -7.96 7.28 4.56
N LEU A 295 -7.50 6.16 5.15
CA LEU A 295 -8.26 4.91 5.18
C LEU A 295 -9.58 5.03 5.98
N VAL A 296 -9.60 5.81 7.06
CA VAL A 296 -10.85 6.07 7.81
C VAL A 296 -11.86 6.83 6.95
N HIS A 297 -11.42 7.78 6.12
CA HIS A 297 -12.33 8.50 5.21
C HIS A 297 -12.92 7.62 4.10
N MET A 298 -12.27 6.49 3.77
CA MET A 298 -12.76 5.52 2.80
C MET A 298 -13.86 4.57 3.36
N LEU A 299 -14.10 4.58 4.67
CA LEU A 299 -15.10 3.72 5.30
C LEU A 299 -16.54 4.17 4.98
N PRO A 300 -17.53 3.25 5.04
CA PRO A 300 -18.94 3.62 4.90
C PRO A 300 -19.41 4.43 6.12
N VAL A 301 -20.00 5.60 5.88
CA VAL A 301 -20.47 6.51 6.94
C VAL A 301 -21.99 6.68 6.92
N ILE A 302 -22.58 6.71 5.73
CA ILE A 302 -24.02 6.91 5.52
C ILE A 302 -24.73 5.61 5.13
N GLU A 303 -26.04 5.54 5.35
CA GLU A 303 -26.86 4.35 5.02
C GLU A 303 -26.70 3.88 3.57
N ARG A 304 -26.58 4.83 2.63
CA ARG A 304 -26.33 4.55 1.21
C ARG A 304 -25.01 3.81 0.98
N ASP A 305 -23.96 4.14 1.74
CA ASP A 305 -22.66 3.45 1.65
C ASP A 305 -22.82 2.00 2.07
N PHE A 306 -23.53 1.74 3.17
CA PHE A 306 -23.75 0.38 3.65
C PHE A 306 -24.52 -0.48 2.63
N LEU A 307 -25.49 0.10 1.91
CA LEU A 307 -26.16 -0.60 0.79
C LEU A 307 -25.17 -0.97 -0.33
N ILE A 308 -24.18 -0.13 -0.61
CA ILE A 308 -23.13 -0.41 -1.59
C ILE A 308 -22.22 -1.55 -1.11
N THR A 309 -21.91 -1.62 0.20
CA THR A 309 -21.04 -2.68 0.76
C THR A 309 -21.59 -4.09 0.63
N PHE A 310 -22.89 -4.28 0.39
CA PHE A 310 -23.46 -5.60 0.09
C PHE A 310 -23.07 -6.13 -1.30
N LYS A 311 -22.52 -5.28 -2.18
CA LYS A 311 -21.93 -5.74 -3.45
C LYS A 311 -20.57 -6.38 -3.17
N ALA A 312 -20.34 -7.60 -3.65
CA ALA A 312 -19.15 -8.40 -3.33
C ALA A 312 -17.81 -7.64 -3.49
N ALA A 313 -17.63 -6.86 -4.55
CA ALA A 313 -16.40 -6.09 -4.75
C ALA A 313 -16.17 -5.00 -3.68
N TRP A 314 -17.25 -4.35 -3.23
CA TRP A 314 -17.20 -3.32 -2.19
C TRP A 314 -17.11 -3.92 -0.79
N GLN A 315 -17.63 -5.12 -0.58
CA GLN A 315 -17.42 -5.87 0.65
C GLN A 315 -15.91 -6.14 0.84
N VAL A 316 -15.26 -6.72 -0.16
CA VAL A 316 -13.82 -7.03 -0.13
C VAL A 316 -12.99 -5.75 0.03
N TRP A 317 -13.39 -4.66 -0.60
CA TRP A 317 -12.76 -3.35 -0.43
C TRP A 317 -12.78 -2.87 1.03
N VAL A 318 -13.94 -2.90 1.68
CA VAL A 318 -14.06 -2.50 3.10
C VAL A 318 -13.30 -3.46 4.01
N GLU A 319 -13.30 -4.76 3.71
CA GLU A 319 -12.50 -5.75 4.44
C GLU A 319 -11.01 -5.43 4.38
N LYS A 320 -10.47 -5.16 3.19
CA LYS A 320 -9.07 -4.74 3.01
C LYS A 320 -8.76 -3.47 3.81
N ILE A 321 -9.65 -2.47 3.80
CA ILE A 321 -9.48 -1.24 4.60
C ILE A 321 -9.38 -1.55 6.09
N VAL A 322 -10.30 -2.34 6.64
CA VAL A 322 -10.30 -2.67 8.07
C VAL A 322 -9.06 -3.48 8.45
N LEU A 323 -8.60 -4.40 7.60
CA LEU A 323 -7.34 -5.13 7.80
C LEU A 323 -6.12 -4.21 7.77
N CYS A 324 -6.10 -3.22 6.87
CA CYS A 324 -5.05 -2.21 6.81
C CYS A 324 -5.07 -1.31 8.05
N LEU A 325 -6.26 -0.86 8.49
CA LEU A 325 -6.42 -0.06 9.71
C LEU A 325 -5.96 -0.82 10.96
N TYR A 326 -6.30 -2.11 11.07
CA TYR A 326 -5.78 -2.97 12.14
C TYR A 326 -4.25 -3.02 12.13
N SER A 327 -3.67 -3.27 10.96
CA SER A 327 -2.21 -3.35 10.81
C SER A 327 -1.55 -2.03 11.16
N LEU A 328 -2.07 -0.90 10.69
CA LEU A 328 -1.55 0.44 11.01
C LEU A 328 -1.76 0.81 12.48
N ALA A 329 -2.85 0.38 13.12
CA ALA A 329 -3.06 0.56 14.55
C ALA A 329 -1.99 -0.17 15.36
N PHE A 330 -1.57 -1.36 14.91
CA PHE A 330 -0.49 -2.12 15.52
C PHE A 330 0.88 -1.46 15.31
N LEU A 331 1.09 -0.84 14.16
CA LEU A 331 2.29 -0.06 13.80
C LEU A 331 2.38 1.29 14.53
N ALA A 332 1.23 1.85 14.92
CA ALA A 332 1.15 3.21 15.42
C ALA A 332 1.74 3.31 16.84
N PRO A 333 2.67 4.24 17.08
CA PRO A 333 3.17 4.51 18.42
C PRO A 333 2.10 5.16 19.30
N PRO A 334 2.27 5.16 20.64
CA PRO A 334 1.28 5.65 21.59
C PRO A 334 0.87 7.11 21.32
N ASP A 335 1.79 7.95 20.84
CA ASP A 335 1.50 9.34 20.48
C ASP A 335 0.54 9.47 19.29
N VAL A 336 0.62 8.57 18.31
CA VAL A 336 -0.28 8.56 17.15
C VAL A 336 -1.64 8.00 17.56
N LYS A 337 -1.68 6.94 18.37
CA LYS A 337 -2.93 6.37 18.91
C LYS A 337 -3.70 7.41 19.73
N ARG A 338 -3.02 8.15 20.61
CA ARG A 338 -3.61 9.26 21.39
C ARG A 338 -4.16 10.37 20.49
N ARG A 339 -3.43 10.75 19.43
CA ARG A 339 -3.90 11.75 18.46
C ARG A 339 -5.16 11.28 17.73
N ILE A 340 -5.19 10.05 17.24
CA ILE A 340 -6.36 9.45 16.57
C ILE A 340 -7.57 9.42 17.51
N LYS A 341 -7.37 9.06 18.79
CA LYS A 341 -8.43 9.03 19.80
C LYS A 341 -8.97 10.42 20.14
N ALA A 342 -8.11 11.43 20.19
CA ALA A 342 -8.49 12.81 20.53
C ALA A 342 -9.09 13.59 19.35
N ASP A 343 -8.86 13.15 18.11
CA ASP A 343 -9.31 13.84 16.91
C ASP A 343 -10.83 13.71 16.71
N ARG A 344 -11.53 14.77 17.10
CA ARG A 344 -12.98 14.90 16.92
C ARG A 344 -13.40 15.09 15.47
N ALA A 345 -12.52 15.63 14.62
CA ALA A 345 -12.83 15.83 13.20
C ALA A 345 -12.82 14.49 12.46
N LEU A 346 -11.87 13.61 12.79
CA LEU A 346 -11.83 12.25 12.26
C LEU A 346 -13.00 11.40 12.77
N GLY A 347 -13.33 11.53 14.06
CA GLY A 347 -14.46 10.81 14.66
C GLY A 347 -14.34 9.28 14.58
N PHE A 348 -13.12 8.75 14.55
CA PHE A 348 -12.77 7.35 14.30
C PHE A 348 -13.64 6.35 15.08
N GLY A 349 -13.67 6.45 16.41
CA GLY A 349 -14.47 5.53 17.24
C GLY A 349 -15.96 5.59 16.89
N GLY A 350 -16.45 6.76 16.46
CA GLY A 350 -17.84 6.90 16.05
C GLY A 350 -18.16 6.23 14.71
N ILE A 351 -17.24 6.27 13.76
CA ILE A 351 -17.36 5.59 12.46
C ILE A 351 -17.27 4.08 12.65
N MET A 352 -16.27 3.61 13.42
CA MET A 352 -16.11 2.18 13.72
C MET A 352 -17.31 1.60 14.45
N LEU A 353 -17.88 2.32 15.43
CA LEU A 353 -19.08 1.86 16.11
C LEU A 353 -20.28 1.72 15.16
N ARG A 354 -20.44 2.63 14.19
CA ARG A 354 -21.50 2.50 13.18
C ARG A 354 -21.30 1.28 12.29
N LEU A 355 -20.05 1.02 11.88
CA LEU A 355 -19.66 -0.16 11.11
C LEU A 355 -20.01 -1.45 11.88
N ILE A 356 -19.57 -1.54 13.14
CA ILE A 356 -19.81 -2.69 14.02
C ILE A 356 -21.31 -2.91 14.22
N LYS A 357 -22.06 -1.84 14.57
CA LYS A 357 -23.52 -1.92 14.72
C LYS A 357 -24.19 -2.42 13.45
N ARG A 358 -23.77 -1.95 12.26
CA ARG A 358 -24.38 -2.37 11.01
C ARG A 358 -24.18 -3.86 10.76
N TYR A 359 -22.98 -4.36 11.00
CA TYR A 359 -22.59 -5.74 10.67
C TYR A 359 -22.97 -6.77 11.73
N VAL A 360 -23.16 -6.36 12.98
CA VAL A 360 -23.58 -7.25 14.07
C VAL A 360 -25.09 -7.19 14.29
N ALA A 361 -25.66 -5.98 14.39
CA ALA A 361 -27.03 -5.78 14.86
C ALA A 361 -28.06 -5.72 13.72
N ASN A 362 -27.70 -5.05 12.63
CA ASN A 362 -28.63 -4.64 11.58
C ASN A 362 -28.49 -5.48 10.30
N ILE A 363 -27.99 -6.71 10.42
CA ILE A 363 -27.79 -7.62 9.30
C ILE A 363 -28.77 -8.79 9.33
N HIS A 364 -29.27 -9.15 8.15
CA HIS A 364 -30.13 -10.33 8.01
C HIS A 364 -29.35 -11.59 8.39
N PRO A 365 -29.96 -12.58 9.09
CA PRO A 365 -29.28 -13.77 9.58
C PRO A 365 -28.40 -14.48 8.55
N ASP A 366 -28.86 -14.57 7.30
CA ASP A 366 -28.15 -15.25 6.20
C ASP A 366 -26.81 -14.61 5.82
N TYR A 367 -26.59 -13.33 6.15
CA TYR A 367 -25.34 -12.62 5.84
C TYR A 367 -24.43 -12.47 7.07
N ARG A 368 -24.82 -12.96 8.26
CA ARG A 368 -24.03 -12.78 9.49
C ARG A 368 -22.63 -13.37 9.38
N ASP A 369 -22.51 -14.55 8.79
CA ASP A 369 -21.23 -15.25 8.66
C ASP A 369 -20.24 -14.50 7.76
N LEU A 370 -20.73 -13.72 6.79
CA LEU A 370 -19.90 -12.94 5.87
C LEU A 370 -19.33 -11.68 6.50
N PHE A 371 -20.06 -11.06 7.43
CA PHE A 371 -19.68 -9.77 8.03
C PHE A 371 -19.18 -9.88 9.47
N SER A 372 -19.39 -11.02 10.14
CA SER A 372 -18.90 -11.28 11.50
C SER A 372 -17.36 -11.17 11.61
N PRO A 373 -16.54 -11.76 10.72
CA PRO A 373 -15.08 -11.62 10.78
C PRO A 373 -14.62 -10.17 10.65
N LEU A 374 -15.30 -9.39 9.79
CA LEU A 374 -15.03 -7.98 9.59
C LEU A 374 -15.38 -7.15 10.84
N ALA A 375 -16.54 -7.42 11.45
CA ALA A 375 -16.96 -6.77 12.68
C ALA A 375 -15.99 -7.08 13.83
N ARG A 376 -15.53 -8.32 13.95
CA ARG A 376 -14.52 -8.71 14.95
C ARG A 376 -13.22 -7.94 14.74
N ARG A 377 -12.69 -7.92 13.51
CA ARG A 377 -11.47 -7.16 13.20
C ARG A 377 -11.63 -5.66 13.46
N ALA A 378 -12.81 -5.11 13.21
CA ALA A 378 -13.11 -3.71 13.53
C ALA A 378 -13.08 -3.43 15.04
N ILE A 379 -13.66 -4.32 15.86
CA ILE A 379 -13.61 -4.23 17.33
C ILE A 379 -12.15 -4.31 17.82
N GLU A 380 -11.38 -5.27 17.33
CA GLU A 380 -9.97 -5.44 17.67
C GLU A 380 -9.15 -4.18 17.32
N THR A 381 -9.41 -3.59 16.14
CA THR A 381 -8.76 -2.34 15.72
C THR A 381 -9.05 -1.20 16.69
N VAL A 382 -10.31 -1.06 17.13
CA VAL A 382 -10.71 -0.04 18.11
C VAL A 382 -9.99 -0.28 19.43
N LYS A 383 -9.90 -1.53 19.87
CA LYS A 383 -9.22 -1.92 21.11
C LYS A 383 -7.73 -1.59 21.09
N VAL A 384 -7.02 -1.93 20.02
CA VAL A 384 -5.58 -1.62 19.85
C VAL A 384 -5.32 -0.11 19.96
N ILE A 385 -6.24 0.72 19.47
CA ILE A 385 -6.16 2.19 19.60
C ILE A 385 -6.55 2.64 21.02
N ASP A 386 -7.54 2.01 21.65
CA ASP A 386 -8.00 2.36 22.99
C ASP A 386 -6.98 2.06 24.09
N ASP A 387 -6.32 0.91 24.00
CA ASP A 387 -5.24 0.49 24.91
C ASP A 387 -4.11 1.53 24.90
N GLY A 388 -3.83 2.11 23.73
CA GLY A 388 -2.92 3.24 23.59
C GLY A 388 -1.44 2.91 23.86
N GLU A 389 -1.11 1.66 24.17
CA GLU A 389 0.24 1.17 24.42
C GLU A 389 0.96 0.78 23.12
N ASP A 390 2.29 0.70 23.16
CA ASP A 390 3.09 0.18 22.04
C ASP A 390 3.08 -1.35 22.06
N MET A 391 2.65 -1.95 20.95
CA MET A 391 2.51 -3.40 20.84
C MET A 391 3.84 -4.13 20.69
N PHE A 392 4.93 -3.42 20.40
CA PHE A 392 6.26 -4.01 20.20
C PHE A 392 7.21 -3.85 21.40
N VAL A 393 6.79 -3.17 22.47
CA VAL A 393 7.57 -3.06 23.71
C VAL A 393 7.39 -4.34 24.53
N THR A 394 8.51 -4.90 25.01
CA THR A 394 8.51 -6.18 25.72
C THR A 394 7.75 -6.06 27.05
N PRO A 395 6.92 -7.07 27.46
CA PRO A 395 6.10 -7.01 28.68
C PRO A 395 6.87 -6.87 30.01
N ALA A 396 8.21 -6.91 29.96
CA ALA A 396 9.06 -6.75 31.12
C ALA A 396 9.20 -5.27 31.55
N GLU A 397 8.98 -4.31 30.64
CA GLU A 397 9.16 -2.87 30.93
C GLU A 397 7.86 -2.07 30.91
N SER A 398 6.85 -2.52 30.16
CA SER A 398 5.49 -2.00 30.21
C SER A 398 4.58 -3.09 30.76
N GLY A 399 3.88 -2.81 31.87
CA GLY A 399 2.91 -3.73 32.49
C GLY A 399 1.66 -4.03 31.65
N GLY A 400 1.76 -3.89 30.32
CA GLY A 400 0.75 -4.09 29.30
C GLY A 400 0.40 -5.54 29.08
N ALA A 401 -0.90 -5.80 28.92
CA ALA A 401 -1.45 -7.14 28.69
C ALA A 401 -1.39 -7.53 27.21
N ILE A 402 -1.11 -8.80 26.97
CA ILE A 402 -1.00 -9.40 25.64
C ILE A 402 -2.41 -9.64 25.10
N LEU A 403 -2.74 -9.06 23.94
CA LEU A 403 -4.02 -9.26 23.26
C LEU A 403 -4.19 -10.75 22.88
N GLY A 404 -5.22 -11.37 23.43
CA GLY A 404 -5.51 -12.78 23.22
C GLY A 404 -6.27 -13.03 21.93
N PHE A 405 -5.58 -13.13 20.78
CA PHE A 405 -5.87 -14.18 19.78
C PHE A 405 -4.81 -14.25 18.67
N GLY A 406 -4.18 -15.43 18.54
CA GLY A 406 -3.87 -15.98 17.22
C GLY A 406 -2.68 -15.43 16.43
N MET A 407 -1.61 -14.94 17.05
CA MET A 407 -0.28 -14.91 16.44
C MET A 407 0.78 -15.19 17.51
N GLY A 408 1.81 -15.96 17.17
CA GLY A 408 2.74 -16.64 18.08
C GLY A 408 3.68 -15.73 18.89
N TYR A 409 3.14 -14.87 19.74
CA TYR A 409 3.84 -14.24 20.86
C TYR A 409 2.89 -14.15 22.05
N GLY A 410 3.11 -14.99 23.07
CA GLY A 410 2.47 -14.86 24.38
C GLY A 410 1.55 -15.99 24.83
N GLU A 411 1.98 -17.24 24.73
CA GLU A 411 1.39 -18.33 25.53
C GLU A 411 1.87 -18.18 26.99
N SER A 412 1.30 -17.22 27.72
CA SER A 412 1.48 -17.11 29.17
C SER A 412 0.14 -16.83 29.85
N THR A 413 -0.28 -17.84 30.60
CA THR A 413 -1.50 -18.04 31.38
C THR A 413 -1.72 -16.97 32.46
N ILE A 414 -2.10 -15.74 32.07
CA ILE A 414 -2.59 -14.76 33.05
C ILE A 414 -3.85 -14.08 32.49
N GLN A 415 -5.02 -14.54 32.95
CA GLN A 415 -6.29 -13.83 32.86
C GLN A 415 -6.22 -12.54 33.71
N ARG A 416 -5.61 -11.48 33.19
CA ARG A 416 -5.89 -10.13 33.68
C ARG A 416 -7.16 -9.65 33.00
N ILE A 417 -8.13 -9.20 33.79
CA ILE A 417 -9.33 -8.52 33.29
C ILE A 417 -8.84 -7.25 32.60
N GLU A 418 -8.85 -7.25 31.28
CA GLU A 418 -8.51 -6.09 30.45
C GLU A 418 -9.50 -4.96 30.79
N LYS A 419 -8.96 -3.81 31.19
CA LYS A 419 -9.73 -2.59 31.35
C LYS A 419 -9.28 -1.65 30.25
N GLY A 420 -10.04 -1.61 29.16
CA GLY A 420 -9.94 -0.55 28.17
C GLY A 420 -10.11 0.82 28.84
N MET A 421 -9.67 1.86 28.15
CA MET A 421 -9.87 3.25 28.58
C MET A 421 -11.28 3.77 28.22
N GLY A 422 -12.16 2.90 27.74
CA GLY A 422 -13.57 3.21 27.49
C GLY A 422 -13.81 4.09 26.27
N MET A 423 -13.27 3.73 25.10
CA MET A 423 -13.52 4.49 23.86
C MET A 423 -15.01 4.67 23.55
N PHE A 424 -15.86 3.72 23.96
CA PHE A 424 -17.31 3.78 23.81
C PHE A 424 -18.08 4.17 25.07
N GLY A 425 -17.42 4.62 26.14
CA GLY A 425 -18.06 4.95 27.41
C GLY A 425 -19.21 5.98 27.28
N GLY A 426 -19.08 6.95 26.36
CA GLY A 426 -20.16 7.91 26.06
C GLY A 426 -21.33 7.36 25.24
N ARG A 427 -21.27 6.10 24.80
CA ARG A 427 -22.26 5.40 23.95
C ARG A 427 -22.58 4.00 24.49
N GLN A 428 -22.53 3.84 25.81
CA GLN A 428 -22.69 2.55 26.48
C GLN A 428 -24.05 1.88 26.19
N GLU A 429 -25.15 2.64 26.17
CA GLU A 429 -26.49 2.12 25.86
C GLU A 429 -26.55 1.51 24.45
N ASP A 430 -25.89 2.19 23.52
CA ASP A 430 -25.82 1.81 22.12
C ASP A 430 -25.00 0.52 21.90
N VAL A 431 -23.94 0.32 22.67
CA VAL A 431 -23.11 -0.90 22.59
C VAL A 431 -23.80 -2.07 23.28
N THR A 432 -24.30 -1.85 24.50
CA THR A 432 -24.90 -2.92 25.32
C THR A 432 -26.23 -3.41 24.75
N TRP A 433 -27.15 -2.51 24.37
CA TRP A 433 -28.47 -2.91 23.89
C TRP A 433 -28.53 -3.27 22.41
N GLN A 434 -27.73 -2.62 21.55
CA GLN A 434 -27.82 -2.87 20.10
C GLN A 434 -26.78 -3.88 19.62
N VAL A 435 -25.58 -3.93 20.20
CA VAL A 435 -24.52 -4.82 19.70
C VAL A 435 -24.46 -6.10 20.52
N MET A 436 -24.24 -6.00 21.83
CA MET A 436 -24.04 -7.17 22.69
C MET A 436 -25.28 -8.07 22.82
N ALA A 437 -26.48 -7.50 22.75
CA ALA A 437 -27.73 -8.25 22.80
C ALA A 437 -27.92 -9.19 21.57
N ASN A 438 -27.17 -9.00 20.48
CA ASN A 438 -27.39 -9.68 19.19
C ASN A 438 -26.61 -10.99 19.00
N ALA A 439 -26.51 -11.83 20.04
CA ALA A 439 -25.84 -13.15 20.00
C ALA A 439 -24.40 -13.07 19.48
N VAL A 440 -23.64 -12.15 20.06
CA VAL A 440 -22.21 -11.98 19.84
C VAL A 440 -21.46 -13.14 20.53
N ASP A 441 -20.35 -13.59 19.95
CA ASP A 441 -19.52 -14.61 20.59
C ASP A 441 -18.88 -14.09 21.89
N GLU A 442 -18.43 -15.01 22.75
CA GLU A 442 -17.92 -14.69 24.09
C GLU A 442 -16.70 -13.74 24.04
N VAL A 443 -15.88 -13.86 23.00
CA VAL A 443 -14.67 -13.04 22.82
C VAL A 443 -15.04 -11.61 22.44
N MET A 444 -15.83 -11.42 21.38
CA MET A 444 -16.33 -10.11 20.96
C MET A 444 -17.15 -9.45 22.07
N PHE A 445 -17.88 -10.22 22.88
CA PHE A 445 -18.59 -9.68 24.03
C PHE A 445 -17.62 -9.09 25.07
N ALA A 446 -16.58 -9.84 25.46
CA ALA A 446 -15.58 -9.36 26.41
C ALA A 446 -14.86 -8.09 25.91
N GLU A 447 -14.53 -8.05 24.62
CA GLU A 447 -13.90 -6.90 23.98
C GLU A 447 -14.80 -5.67 23.97
N LEU A 448 -16.07 -5.84 23.60
CA LEU A 448 -17.04 -4.76 23.62
C LEU A 448 -17.33 -4.26 25.04
N ASP A 449 -17.29 -5.14 26.04
CA ASP A 449 -17.51 -4.79 27.45
C ASP A 449 -16.33 -3.97 27.98
N SER A 450 -15.11 -4.35 27.62
CA SER A 450 -13.90 -3.57 27.90
C SER A 450 -13.96 -2.18 27.25
N LEU A 451 -14.43 -2.07 26.00
CA LEU A 451 -14.53 -0.79 25.28
C LEU A 451 -15.66 0.12 25.79
N ALA A 452 -16.71 -0.47 26.39
CA ALA A 452 -17.90 0.26 26.87
C ALA A 452 -17.78 0.74 28.32
N ARG A 453 -16.92 0.10 29.13
CA ARG A 453 -16.60 0.51 30.51
C ARG A 453 -15.50 1.56 30.54
#